data_AF-A0A9P8RHY6-F1
#
_entry.id   AF-A0A9P8RHY6-F1
#
_cell.length_a   1.000
_cell.length_b   1.000
_cell.length_c   1.000
_cell.angle_alpha   90.00
_cell.angle_beta   90.00
_cell.angle_gamma   90.00
#
_symmetry.space_group_name_H-M   'P 1'
#
loop_
_entity.id
_entity.type
_entity.pdbx_description
1 polymer ?
#
loop_
_entity_poly.entity_id
_entity_poly.type
_entity_poly.pdbx_seq_one_letter_code
_entity_poly.pdbx_strand_id
1 'polypeptide(L)'
;MEDTPMPPRPERSDSSSGSSIGEHEIQMPIPTRPPLTSRKSSGTLIVPRDSDQVGPNPPQLGPGDVRAMSPRRTSEDLENMGREAREELHRHAKALQDSLLMIFSRIEAVKEEHDKLDNNNKFLQKYIGDLMSTSKITATGTRGRK
;
A
#
# COMPACT_ATOMS: atom_id res chain seq x y z
N MET A 1 2.60 56.58 22.30
CA MET A 1 1.82 55.53 22.99
C MET A 1 0.68 55.20 22.04
N GLU A 2 0.88 54.21 21.17
CA GLU A 2 -0.19 53.70 20.30
C GLU A 2 -0.64 52.36 20.89
N ASP A 3 -1.89 52.32 21.36
CA ASP A 3 -2.56 51.10 21.82
C ASP A 3 -3.02 50.32 20.58
N THR A 4 -2.42 49.17 20.33
CA THR A 4 -2.88 48.19 19.33
C THR A 4 -3.79 47.17 20.02
N PRO A 5 -5.02 46.92 19.54
CA PRO A 5 -5.91 45.95 20.18
C PRO A 5 -5.45 44.52 19.87
N MET A 6 -5.27 43.71 20.91
CA MET A 6 -4.93 42.28 20.79
C MET A 6 -6.10 41.47 20.22
N PRO A 7 -5.83 40.42 19.42
CA PRO A 7 -6.88 39.53 18.92
C PRO A 7 -7.50 38.67 20.04
N PRO A 8 -8.79 38.26 19.91
CA PRO A 8 -9.48 37.49 20.93
C PRO A 8 -8.88 36.08 21.07
N ARG A 9 -8.83 35.60 22.32
CA ARG A 9 -8.37 34.25 22.67
C ARG A 9 -9.40 33.21 22.18
N PRO A 10 -8.97 32.04 21.69
CA PRO A 10 -9.92 30.97 21.36
C PRO A 10 -10.56 30.43 22.64
N GLU A 11 -11.87 30.54 22.72
CA GLU A 11 -12.73 29.85 23.69
C GLU A 11 -12.51 28.33 23.56
N ARG A 12 -12.29 27.65 24.68
CA ARG A 12 -12.20 26.19 24.71
C ARG A 12 -13.57 25.62 24.37
N SER A 13 -13.64 24.80 23.32
CA SER A 13 -14.86 24.09 22.96
C SER A 13 -15.14 22.99 23.98
N ASP A 14 -16.12 23.21 24.85
CA ASP A 14 -16.71 22.15 25.67
C ASP A 14 -17.58 21.29 24.75
N SER A 15 -17.03 20.18 24.28
CA SER A 15 -17.76 19.22 23.45
C SER A 15 -18.74 18.42 24.32
N SER A 16 -19.98 18.89 24.43
CA SER A 16 -21.11 18.11 24.92
C SER A 16 -21.74 17.36 23.75
N SER A 17 -21.36 16.08 23.58
CA SER A 17 -22.04 15.17 22.68
C SER A 17 -23.40 14.78 23.28
N GLY A 18 -24.44 15.54 22.94
CA GLY A 18 -25.82 15.17 23.22
C GLY A 18 -26.33 14.17 22.17
N SER A 19 -26.37 12.89 22.51
CA SER A 19 -27.10 11.88 21.73
C SER A 19 -28.53 11.75 22.27
N SER A 20 -29.50 12.23 21.49
CA SER A 20 -30.93 12.07 21.76
C SER A 20 -31.45 10.74 21.23
N ILE A 21 -31.81 9.81 22.12
CA ILE A 21 -32.78 8.75 21.81
C ILE A 21 -33.39 8.21 23.12
N GLY A 22 -34.73 8.18 23.20
CA GLY A 22 -35.51 7.27 24.05
C GLY A 22 -35.65 7.63 25.53
N GLU A 23 -36.89 7.89 25.97
CA GLU A 23 -37.31 7.95 27.36
C GLU A 23 -37.05 6.61 28.09
N HIS A 24 -35.98 6.55 28.87
CA HIS A 24 -35.87 5.74 30.08
C HIS A 24 -34.84 6.41 30.98
N GLU A 25 -35.29 7.04 32.07
CA GLU A 25 -34.43 7.59 33.12
C GLU A 25 -33.62 6.45 33.78
N ILE A 26 -32.44 6.18 33.25
CA ILE A 26 -31.40 5.44 33.97
C ILE A 26 -30.53 6.51 34.63
N GLN A 27 -30.80 6.83 35.90
CA GLN A 27 -29.88 7.62 36.73
C GLN A 27 -28.60 6.80 36.96
N MET A 28 -27.69 6.80 35.99
CA MET A 28 -26.33 6.34 36.23
C MET A 28 -25.59 7.39 37.08
N PRO A 29 -24.93 7.00 38.18
CA PRO A 29 -24.10 7.93 38.94
C PRO A 29 -23.00 8.46 38.04
N ILE A 30 -22.89 9.78 37.92
CA ILE A 30 -21.76 10.43 37.22
C ILE A 30 -20.48 9.99 37.96
N PRO A 31 -19.54 9.29 37.31
CA PRO A 31 -18.30 8.88 37.95
C PRO A 31 -17.53 10.12 38.40
N THR A 32 -17.48 10.36 39.71
CA THR A 32 -16.69 11.45 40.27
C THR A 32 -15.22 11.07 40.20
N ARG A 33 -14.43 11.91 39.52
CA ARG A 33 -12.99 11.71 39.43
C ARG A 33 -12.39 11.70 40.85
N PRO A 34 -11.54 10.72 41.20
CA PRO A 34 -10.85 10.72 42.49
C PRO A 34 -10.09 12.04 42.70
N PRO A 35 -10.11 12.61 43.91
CA PRO A 35 -9.40 13.86 44.18
C PRO A 35 -7.91 13.67 43.90
N LEU A 36 -7.33 14.58 43.12
CA LEU A 36 -5.89 14.58 42.88
C LEU A 36 -5.19 14.85 44.21
N THR A 37 -4.34 13.93 44.65
CA THR A 37 -3.50 14.12 45.83
C THR A 37 -2.71 15.42 45.65
N SER A 38 -2.71 16.30 46.66
CA SER A 38 -1.96 17.56 46.62
C SER A 38 -0.52 17.29 46.21
N ARG A 39 -0.13 17.80 45.03
CA ARG A 39 1.23 17.67 44.52
C ARG A 39 2.11 18.60 45.34
N LYS A 40 3.09 18.06 46.06
CA LYS A 40 4.19 18.85 46.63
C LYS A 40 4.84 19.62 45.48
N SER A 41 5.16 20.89 45.67
CA SER A 41 5.91 21.67 44.67
C SER A 41 7.21 20.93 44.36
N SER A 42 7.34 20.43 43.13
CA SER A 42 8.62 19.90 42.67
C SER A 42 9.56 21.08 42.58
N GLY A 43 10.61 21.09 43.42
CA GLY A 43 11.64 22.10 43.40
C GLY A 43 12.29 22.26 42.02
N THR A 44 13.18 23.24 41.91
CA THR A 44 13.76 23.68 40.65
C THR A 44 14.29 22.52 39.80
N LEU A 45 13.93 22.52 38.51
CA LEU A 45 14.31 21.53 37.49
C LEU A 45 15.81 21.59 37.09
N ILE A 46 16.64 22.24 37.91
CA ILE A 46 18.07 22.41 37.67
C ILE A 46 18.77 21.17 38.19
N VAL A 47 19.16 20.31 37.25
CA VAL A 47 20.01 19.15 37.52
C VAL A 47 21.46 19.55 37.25
N PRO A 48 22.40 19.32 38.19
CA PRO A 48 23.83 19.56 37.97
C PRO A 48 24.34 18.85 36.71
N ARG A 49 25.28 19.48 36.01
CA ARG A 49 25.80 18.99 34.71
C ARG A 49 26.43 17.60 34.78
N ASP A 50 26.88 17.18 35.97
CA ASP A 50 27.53 15.89 36.23
C ASP A 50 26.57 14.86 36.87
N SER A 51 25.26 15.08 36.80
CA SER A 51 24.27 14.16 37.37
C SER A 51 23.97 13.00 36.43
N ASP A 52 24.16 11.77 36.93
CA ASP A 52 23.79 10.53 36.24
C ASP A 52 22.27 10.33 36.07
N GLN A 53 21.45 11.22 36.64
CA GLN A 53 19.98 11.13 36.56
C GLN A 53 19.42 11.55 35.19
N VAL A 54 20.19 12.23 34.34
CA VAL A 54 19.72 12.75 33.04
C VAL A 54 20.65 12.27 31.92
N GLY A 55 20.21 11.22 31.23
CA GLY A 55 20.87 10.64 30.06
C GLY A 55 19.96 9.58 29.43
N PRO A 56 20.33 8.97 28.29
CA PRO A 56 19.65 7.79 27.74
C PRO A 56 19.93 6.57 28.63
N ASN A 57 19.50 6.63 29.88
CA ASN A 57 19.54 5.50 30.79
C ASN A 57 18.42 4.54 30.39
N PRO A 58 18.71 3.25 30.21
CA PRO A 58 17.66 2.27 30.01
C PRO A 58 16.68 2.38 31.18
N PRO A 59 15.37 2.53 30.93
CA PRO A 59 14.41 2.63 32.01
C PRO A 59 14.54 1.38 32.89
N GLN A 60 14.73 1.59 34.19
CA GLN A 60 14.75 0.50 35.17
C GLN A 60 13.31 -0.01 35.31
N LEU A 61 12.96 -1.02 34.50
CA LEU A 61 11.65 -1.66 34.56
C LEU A 61 11.57 -2.45 35.87
N GLY A 62 10.62 -2.07 36.73
CA GLY A 62 10.38 -2.77 37.98
C GLY A 62 9.79 -4.17 37.78
N PRO A 63 9.82 -5.04 38.79
CA PRO A 63 9.31 -6.43 38.72
C PRO A 63 7.81 -6.58 38.37
N GLY A 64 7.05 -5.48 38.36
CA GLY A 64 5.63 -5.44 37.95
C GLY A 64 5.37 -4.60 36.70
N ASP A 65 6.39 -4.14 35.97
CA ASP A 65 6.18 -3.40 34.74
C ASP A 65 5.72 -4.37 33.63
N VAL A 66 4.52 -4.13 33.10
CA VAL A 66 3.92 -4.88 31.97
C VAL A 66 4.86 -4.96 30.76
N ARG A 67 5.75 -3.97 30.63
CA ARG A 67 6.77 -3.92 29.60
C ARG A 67 7.86 -4.99 29.75
N ALA A 68 8.11 -5.49 30.97
CA ALA A 68 9.04 -6.59 31.23
C ALA A 68 8.36 -7.97 31.08
N MET A 69 7.03 -8.00 31.11
CA MET A 69 6.21 -9.21 31.05
C MET A 69 5.65 -9.52 29.66
N SER A 70 5.78 -8.60 28.71
CA SER A 70 5.44 -8.83 27.30
C SER A 70 6.64 -9.47 26.58
N PRO A 71 6.47 -10.55 25.79
CA PRO A 71 7.52 -11.07 24.92
C PRO A 71 8.01 -9.97 23.98
N ARG A 72 9.11 -9.31 24.36
CA ARG A 72 9.77 -8.35 23.49
C ARG A 72 10.55 -9.15 22.47
N ARG A 73 10.20 -9.04 21.19
CA ARG A 73 11.12 -9.41 20.12
C ARG A 73 12.45 -8.73 20.40
N THR A 74 13.51 -9.51 20.57
CA THR A 74 14.86 -8.96 20.69
C THR A 74 15.14 -8.15 19.42
N SER A 75 15.98 -7.12 19.49
CA SER A 75 16.33 -6.32 18.31
C SER A 75 16.82 -7.19 17.13
N GLU A 76 17.43 -8.33 17.44
CA GLU A 76 17.83 -9.38 16.49
C GLU A 76 16.66 -10.05 15.76
N ASP A 77 15.55 -10.36 16.45
CA ASP A 77 14.36 -10.97 15.82
C ASP A 77 13.68 -10.00 14.84
N LEU A 78 13.66 -8.71 15.17
CA LEU A 78 13.20 -7.65 14.27
C LEU A 78 14.07 -7.51 13.03
N GLU A 79 15.39 -7.61 13.18
CA GLU A 79 16.31 -7.58 12.04
C GLU A 79 16.14 -8.81 11.13
N ASN A 80 16.01 -9.99 11.73
CA ASN A 80 15.81 -11.24 11.00
C ASN A 80 14.48 -11.26 10.24
N MET A 81 13.39 -10.83 10.87
CA MET A 81 12.09 -10.65 10.19
C MET A 81 12.18 -9.64 9.04
N GLY A 82 12.93 -8.56 9.23
CA GLY A 82 13.16 -7.56 8.18
C GLY A 82 14.03 -8.09 7.03
N ARG A 83 14.96 -9.02 7.29
CA ARG A 83 15.73 -9.72 6.26
C ARG A 83 14.83 -10.67 5.47
N GLU A 84 14.10 -11.54 6.16
CA GLU A 84 13.22 -12.53 5.55
C GLU A 84 12.15 -11.88 4.67
N ALA A 85 11.52 -10.79 5.14
CA ALA A 85 10.54 -10.06 4.35
C ALA A 85 11.13 -9.47 3.05
N ARG A 86 12.38 -8.99 3.08
CA ARG A 86 13.06 -8.49 1.87
C ARG A 86 13.44 -9.61 0.92
N GLU A 87 13.92 -10.73 1.45
CA GLU A 87 14.26 -11.92 0.68
C GLU A 87 13.03 -12.50 -0.03
N GLU A 88 11.89 -12.59 0.65
CA GLU A 88 10.65 -13.08 0.06
C GLU A 88 10.13 -12.11 -1.02
N LEU A 89 10.18 -10.79 -0.78
CA LEU A 89 9.86 -9.81 -1.82
C LEU A 89 10.76 -9.95 -3.06
N HIS A 90 12.06 -10.13 -2.86
CA HIS A 90 13.01 -10.33 -3.95
C HIS A 90 12.74 -11.63 -4.72
N ARG A 91 12.39 -12.70 -4.00
CA ARG A 91 11.99 -13.98 -4.60
C ARG A 91 10.74 -13.85 -5.45
N HIS A 92 9.72 -13.16 -4.96
CA HIS A 92 8.49 -12.88 -5.71
C HIS A 92 8.77 -12.03 -6.96
N ALA A 93 9.58 -10.97 -6.84
CA ALA A 93 9.95 -10.13 -7.97
C ALA A 93 10.67 -10.95 -9.05
N LYS A 94 11.59 -11.84 -8.67
CA LYS A 94 12.30 -12.71 -9.60
C LYS A 94 11.37 -13.71 -10.29
N ALA A 95 10.49 -14.37 -9.54
CA ALA A 95 9.51 -15.29 -10.12
C ALA A 95 8.59 -14.60 -11.13
N LEU A 96 8.19 -13.35 -10.85
CA LEU A 96 7.40 -12.55 -11.77
C LEU A 96 8.20 -12.19 -13.04
N GLN A 97 9.47 -11.79 -12.90
CA GLN A 97 10.34 -11.51 -14.04
C GLN A 97 10.52 -12.73 -14.94
N ASP A 98 10.79 -13.90 -14.36
CA ASP A 98 10.94 -15.16 -15.10
C ASP A 98 9.64 -15.53 -15.83
N SER A 99 8.49 -15.36 -15.17
CA SER A 99 7.18 -15.57 -15.78
C SER A 99 6.91 -14.62 -16.95
N LEU A 100 7.25 -13.34 -16.81
CA LEU A 100 7.12 -12.34 -17.87
C LEU A 100 8.01 -12.67 -19.08
N LEU A 101 9.25 -13.10 -18.83
CA LEU A 101 10.17 -13.51 -19.89
C LEU A 101 9.63 -14.72 -20.67
N MET A 102 9.10 -15.72 -19.97
CA MET A 102 8.47 -16.88 -20.60
C MET A 102 7.26 -16.50 -21.46
N ILE A 103 6.40 -15.60 -20.96
CA ILE A 103 5.25 -15.10 -21.73
C ILE A 103 5.73 -14.35 -22.98
N PHE A 104 6.75 -13.50 -22.84
CA PHE A 104 7.34 -12.77 -23.95
C PHE A 104 7.83 -13.71 -25.06
N SER A 105 8.63 -14.72 -24.73
CA SER A 105 9.10 -15.71 -25.71
C SER A 105 7.95 -16.47 -26.39
N ARG A 106 6.88 -16.76 -25.66
CA ARG A 106 5.69 -17.41 -26.23
C ARG A 106 4.96 -16.49 -27.21
N ILE A 107 4.86 -15.19 -26.91
CA ILE A 107 4.26 -14.20 -27.81
C ILE A 107 5.07 -14.09 -29.09
N GLU A 108 6.41 -14.05 -29.00
CA GLU A 108 7.27 -14.00 -30.18
C GLU A 108 7.09 -15.22 -31.09
N ALA A 109 7.07 -16.43 -30.51
CA ALA A 109 6.83 -17.66 -31.28
C ALA A 109 5.48 -17.65 -31.99
N VAL A 110 4.41 -17.24 -31.30
CA VAL A 110 3.07 -17.12 -31.89
C VAL A 110 3.04 -16.06 -33.00
N LYS A 111 3.74 -14.93 -32.82
CA LYS A 111 3.82 -13.88 -33.83
C LYS A 111 4.52 -14.37 -35.10
N GLU A 112 5.64 -15.08 -34.97
CA GLU A 112 6.33 -15.65 -36.13
C GLU A 112 5.48 -16.67 -36.89
N GLU A 113 4.75 -17.52 -36.18
CA GLU A 113 3.82 -18.47 -36.80
C GLU A 113 2.67 -17.74 -37.50
N HIS A 114 2.12 -16.71 -36.86
CA HIS A 114 1.08 -15.88 -37.45
C HIS A 114 1.56 -15.18 -38.72
N ASP A 115 2.76 -14.61 -38.71
CA ASP A 115 3.35 -13.96 -39.90
C ASP A 115 3.54 -14.97 -41.05
N LYS A 116 3.93 -16.21 -40.75
CA LYS A 116 3.98 -17.29 -41.74
C LYS A 116 2.59 -17.62 -42.28
N LEU A 117 1.60 -17.79 -41.41
CA LEU A 117 0.22 -18.09 -41.83
C LEU A 117 -0.37 -16.97 -42.68
N ASP A 118 -0.14 -15.71 -42.31
CA ASP A 118 -0.60 -14.54 -43.06
C ASP A 118 0.03 -14.47 -44.47
N ASN A 119 1.35 -14.72 -44.57
CA ASN A 119 2.04 -14.80 -45.86
C ASN A 119 1.48 -15.91 -46.75
N ASN A 120 1.23 -17.10 -46.19
CA ASN A 120 0.62 -18.21 -46.94
C ASN A 120 -0.82 -17.88 -47.36
N ASN A 121 -1.60 -17.23 -46.48
CA ASN A 121 -2.96 -16.83 -46.79
C ASN A 121 -3.00 -15.81 -47.93
N LYS A 122 -2.13 -14.79 -47.89
CA LYS A 122 -1.93 -13.83 -49.00
C LYS A 122 -1.58 -14.53 -50.31
N PHE A 123 -0.67 -15.51 -50.27
CA PHE A 123 -0.30 -16.29 -51.45
C PHE A 123 -1.50 -17.06 -52.03
N LEU A 124 -2.27 -17.75 -51.18
CA LEU A 124 -3.46 -18.49 -51.60
C LEU A 124 -4.54 -17.56 -52.18
N GLN A 125 -4.80 -16.42 -51.55
CA GLN A 125 -5.75 -15.43 -52.06
C GLN A 125 -5.33 -14.89 -53.43
N LYS A 126 -4.04 -14.58 -53.61
CA LYS A 126 -3.51 -14.15 -54.91
C LYS A 126 -3.68 -15.25 -55.97
N TYR A 127 -3.33 -16.49 -55.64
CA TYR A 127 -3.44 -17.62 -56.57
C TYR A 127 -4.89 -17.87 -57.01
N ILE A 128 -5.84 -17.84 -56.05
CA ILE A 128 -7.27 -17.97 -56.33
C ILE A 128 -7.73 -16.78 -57.20
N GLY A 129 -7.32 -15.55 -56.88
CA GLY A 129 -7.63 -14.36 -57.67
C GLY A 129 -7.16 -14.48 -59.12
N ASP A 130 -5.91 -14.91 -59.33
CA ASP A 130 -5.32 -15.11 -60.65
C ASP A 130 -6.05 -16.24 -61.41
N LEU A 131 -6.39 -17.35 -60.75
CA LEU A 131 -7.13 -18.45 -61.35
C LEU A 131 -8.55 -18.06 -61.75
N MET A 132 -9.24 -17.28 -60.91
CA MET A 132 -10.59 -16.78 -61.20
C MET A 132 -10.57 -15.73 -62.31
N SER A 133 -9.55 -14.87 -62.36
CA SER A 133 -9.36 -13.88 -63.43
C SER A 133 -9.08 -14.55 -64.78
N THR A 134 -8.13 -15.48 -64.81
CA THR A 134 -7.81 -16.25 -66.03
C THR A 134 -9.02 -17.07 -66.50
N SER A 135 -9.74 -17.74 -65.60
CA SER A 135 -10.94 -18.53 -65.92
C SER A 135 -12.02 -17.70 -66.63
N LYS A 136 -12.24 -16.43 -66.23
CA LYS A 136 -13.20 -15.53 -66.90
C LYS A 136 -12.76 -15.17 -68.33
N ILE A 137 -11.46 -14.94 -68.54
CA ILE A 137 -10.89 -14.59 -69.85
C ILE A 137 -10.99 -15.79 -70.81
N THR A 138 -10.62 -16.99 -70.37
CA THR A 138 -10.70 -18.20 -71.23
C THR A 138 -12.13 -18.67 -71.48
N ALA A 139 -13.06 -18.49 -70.54
CA ALA A 139 -14.46 -18.88 -70.72
C ALA A 139 -15.24 -17.97 -71.68
N THR A 140 -14.83 -16.72 -71.86
CA THR A 140 -15.50 -15.76 -72.76
C THR A 140 -14.94 -15.76 -74.19
N GLY A 141 -13.69 -16.18 -74.38
CA GLY A 141 -13.06 -16.27 -75.72
C GLY A 141 -13.58 -17.39 -76.63
N THR A 142 -14.34 -18.36 -76.12
CA THR A 142 -14.82 -19.52 -76.90
C THR A 142 -16.26 -19.39 -77.41
N ARG A 143 -17.05 -18.41 -76.93
CA ARG A 143 -18.47 -18.23 -77.31
C ARG A 143 -18.69 -17.35 -78.56
N GLY A 144 -17.63 -16.83 -79.18
CA GLY A 144 -17.72 -15.89 -80.32
C GLY A 144 -17.57 -16.48 -81.72
N ARG A 145 -17.56 -17.81 -81.91
CA ARG A 145 -17.51 -18.43 -83.24
C ARG A 145 -18.74 -19.30 -83.48
N LYS A 146 -19.81 -18.70 -83.98
CA LYS A 146 -20.86 -19.40 -84.73
C LYS A 146 -21.52 -18.44 -85.69
#